data_AF-A0A822MU26-F1
#
_entry.id   AF-A0A822MU26-F1
#
_cell.length_a   1.000
_cell.length_b   1.000
_cell.length_c   1.000
_cell.angle_alpha   90.00
_cell.angle_beta   90.00
_cell.angle_gamma   90.00
#
_symmetry.space_group_name_H-M   'P 1'
#
loop_
_entity.id
_entity.type
_entity.pdbx_description
1 polymer ?
#
loop_
_entity_poly.entity_id
_entity_poly.type
_entity_poly.pdbx_seq_one_letter_code
_entity_poly.pdbx_strand_id
1 'polypeptide(L)'
;MKLPVKYAPVTLKVPSNKEGEPISLYYVGCKELNHDKPLCWHILTSEPILNAKDAEQILDYYEKRWLIEEFHKAWKTGGTHVEDLRMQSKDNLEKMVVILAFIAVRVHQLRYVGLNRPEAEKQSCEKLLSPLAWKLLWSKQEKTKPPRQAPSIYWAYINLGKLAGWHDSKRNGRVGWERLWEGWFKLQIILEGYLLAKSLEM
;
A
#
# COMPACT_ATOMS: atom_id res chain seq x y z
N MET A 1 -17.31 15.61 -3.65
CA MET A 1 -18.66 15.68 -3.05
C MET A 1 -18.46 16.11 -1.61
N LYS A 2 -18.92 17.31 -1.20
CA LYS A 2 -18.76 17.77 0.19
C LYS A 2 -19.85 17.13 1.04
N LEU A 3 -19.49 16.15 1.87
CA LEU A 3 -20.40 15.57 2.86
C LEU A 3 -20.64 16.60 3.97
N PRO A 4 -21.87 16.77 4.47
CA PRO A 4 -22.11 17.62 5.63
C PRO A 4 -21.39 17.06 6.86
N VAL A 5 -20.50 17.86 7.45
CA VAL A 5 -19.69 17.48 8.62
C VAL A 5 -20.26 18.13 9.87
N LYS A 6 -20.38 17.35 10.94
CA LYS A 6 -20.72 17.82 12.29
C LYS A 6 -19.54 17.52 13.21
N TYR A 7 -19.21 18.46 14.10
CA TYR A 7 -18.15 18.27 15.08
C TYR A 7 -18.50 18.95 16.40
N ALA A 8 -18.02 18.39 17.50
CA ALA A 8 -18.21 18.94 18.84
C ALA A 8 -17.16 18.38 19.81
N PRO A 9 -16.76 19.15 20.85
CA PRO A 9 -16.14 18.56 22.02
C PRO A 9 -17.17 17.65 22.74
N VAL A 10 -16.70 16.50 23.21
CA VAL A 10 -17.52 15.51 23.93
C VAL A 10 -16.74 14.96 25.12
N THR A 11 -17.47 14.52 26.14
CA THR A 11 -16.90 13.82 27.30
C THR A 11 -17.49 12.41 27.35
N LEU A 12 -16.65 11.40 27.14
CA LEU A 12 -17.05 10.00 27.30
C LEU A 12 -17.13 9.67 28.80
N LYS A 13 -18.29 9.19 29.21
CA LYS A 13 -18.51 8.67 30.55
C LYS A 13 -17.85 7.31 30.70
N VAL A 14 -17.41 7.01 31.91
CA VAL A 14 -16.92 5.68 32.28
C VAL A 14 -18.10 4.69 32.24
N PRO A 15 -17.92 3.49 31.67
CA PRO A 15 -18.93 2.45 31.73
C PRO A 15 -19.36 2.18 33.17
N SER A 16 -20.66 1.96 33.40
CA SER A 16 -21.24 1.82 34.74
C SER A 16 -20.67 0.67 35.58
N ASN A 17 -20.00 -0.29 34.94
CA ASN A 17 -19.37 -1.45 35.57
C ASN A 17 -17.86 -1.31 35.77
N LYS A 18 -17.30 -0.11 35.61
CA LYS A 18 -15.88 0.19 35.74
C LYS A 18 -15.67 1.44 36.59
N GLU A 19 -14.56 1.46 37.32
CA GLU A 19 -14.05 2.66 37.99
C GLU A 19 -13.08 3.39 37.06
N GLY A 20 -13.11 4.72 37.09
CA GLY A 20 -12.23 5.56 36.27
C GLY A 20 -12.75 7.00 36.19
N GLU A 21 -12.06 7.81 35.39
CA GLU A 21 -12.42 9.21 35.14
C GLU A 21 -13.02 9.41 33.73
N PRO A 22 -14.00 10.31 33.56
CA PRO A 22 -14.51 10.69 32.25
C PRO A 22 -13.40 11.25 31.35
N ILE A 23 -13.44 10.91 30.06
CA ILE A 23 -12.41 11.32 29.10
C ILE A 23 -12.98 12.38 28.16
N SER A 24 -12.36 13.56 28.14
CA SER A 24 -12.68 14.63 27.19
C SER A 24 -11.94 14.43 25.87
N LEU A 25 -12.66 14.56 24.76
CA LEU A 25 -12.17 14.38 23.39
C LEU A 25 -13.10 15.08 22.40
N TYR A 26 -12.90 14.85 21.10
CA TYR A 26 -13.68 15.46 20.04
C TYR A 26 -14.43 14.41 19.22
N TYR A 27 -15.63 14.79 18.78
CA TYR A 27 -16.46 13.99 17.89
C TYR A 27 -16.48 14.61 16.50
N VAL A 28 -16.41 13.77 15.47
CA VAL A 28 -16.65 14.11 14.07
C VAL A 28 -17.67 13.15 13.49
N GLY A 29 -18.72 13.68 12.89
CA GLY A 29 -19.74 12.91 12.18
C GLY A 29 -19.89 13.36 10.74
N CYS A 30 -20.01 12.42 9.81
CA CYS A 30 -20.45 12.70 8.45
C CYS A 30 -21.54 11.70 8.04
N LYS A 31 -22.50 12.16 7.24
CA LYS A 31 -23.56 11.31 6.69
C LYS A 31 -23.85 11.73 5.26
N GLU A 32 -23.86 10.75 4.37
CA GLU A 32 -24.24 10.93 2.97
C GLU A 32 -25.73 11.27 2.85
N LEU A 33 -26.06 12.16 1.92
CA LEU A 33 -27.43 12.61 1.64
C LEU A 33 -27.98 11.87 0.42
N ASN A 34 -29.29 11.62 0.40
CA ASN A 34 -30.00 11.08 -0.77
C ASN A 34 -29.57 9.68 -1.22
N HIS A 35 -29.20 8.80 -0.29
CA HIS A 35 -28.92 7.39 -0.54
C HIS A 35 -29.73 6.48 0.38
N ASP A 36 -30.21 5.33 -0.13
CA ASP A 36 -31.00 4.35 0.64
C ASP A 36 -30.21 3.72 1.80
N LYS A 37 -28.89 3.58 1.63
CA LYS A 37 -27.95 3.11 2.65
C LYS A 37 -26.77 4.07 2.72
N PRO A 38 -26.95 5.25 3.35
CA PRO A 38 -25.96 6.30 3.29
C PRO A 38 -24.71 5.90 4.07
N LEU A 39 -23.54 6.22 3.53
CA LEU A 39 -22.32 6.19 4.34
C LEU A 39 -22.52 7.11 5.56
N CYS A 40 -22.21 6.59 6.74
CA CYS A 40 -22.31 7.33 7.99
C CYS A 40 -21.12 7.00 8.88
N TRP A 41 -20.28 7.99 9.15
CA TRP A 41 -19.15 7.85 10.07
C TRP A 41 -19.39 8.64 11.34
N HIS A 42 -19.01 8.02 12.44
CA HIS A 42 -18.95 8.59 13.79
C HIS A 42 -17.54 8.33 14.30
N ILE A 43 -16.75 9.38 14.44
CA ILE A 43 -15.34 9.30 14.76
C ILE A 43 -15.10 10.05 16.06
N LEU A 44 -14.38 9.42 16.96
CA LEU A 44 -13.90 10.01 18.21
C LEU A 44 -12.40 10.19 18.07
N THR A 45 -11.90 11.38 18.40
CA THR A 45 -10.50 11.74 18.19
C THR A 45 -9.96 12.60 19.33
N SER A 46 -8.67 12.41 19.64
CA SER A 46 -7.91 13.29 20.54
C SER A 46 -7.44 14.57 19.85
N GLU A 47 -7.42 14.59 18.52
CA GLU A 47 -7.01 15.74 17.74
C GLU A 47 -7.98 16.92 17.96
N PRO A 48 -7.49 18.13 18.31
CA PRO A 48 -8.34 19.29 18.53
C PRO A 48 -9.16 19.68 17.30
N ILE A 49 -10.42 20.05 17.52
CA ILE A 49 -11.32 20.52 16.46
C ILE A 49 -11.91 21.86 16.84
N LEU A 50 -11.42 22.92 16.20
CA LEU A 50 -11.85 24.30 16.42
C LEU A 50 -12.80 24.78 15.32
N ASN A 51 -12.68 24.22 14.13
CA ASN A 51 -13.45 24.64 12.96
C ASN A 51 -13.74 23.47 12.01
N ALA A 52 -14.52 23.74 10.95
CA ALA A 52 -14.92 22.73 9.98
C ALA A 52 -13.74 22.12 9.20
N LYS A 53 -12.67 22.88 8.95
CA LYS A 53 -11.47 22.40 8.25
C LYS A 53 -10.73 21.36 9.08
N ASP A 54 -10.68 21.53 10.40
CA ASP A 54 -10.09 20.54 11.30
C ASP A 54 -10.89 19.24 11.25
N ALA A 55 -12.23 19.33 11.23
CA ALA A 55 -13.09 18.16 11.10
C ALA A 55 -12.94 17.46 9.73
N GLU A 56 -12.81 18.22 8.64
CA GLU A 56 -12.50 17.68 7.30
C GLU A 56 -11.14 16.95 7.31
N GLN A 57 -10.12 17.48 7.99
CA GLN A 57 -8.80 16.84 8.12
C GLN A 57 -8.88 15.48 8.84
N ILE A 58 -9.75 15.34 9.84
CA ILE A 58 -9.98 14.07 10.55
C ILE A 58 -10.63 13.03 9.64
N LEU A 59 -11.58 13.46 8.80
CA LEU A 59 -12.15 12.59 7.77
C LEU A 59 -11.09 12.14 6.77
N ASP A 60 -10.21 13.04 6.31
CA ASP A 60 -9.09 12.69 5.44
C ASP A 60 -8.14 11.66 6.04
N TYR A 61 -7.90 11.72 7.36
CA TYR A 61 -7.13 10.69 8.07
C TYR A 61 -7.88 9.37 8.13
N TYR A 62 -9.17 9.40 8.46
CA TYR A 62 -9.98 8.21 8.58
C TYR A 62 -10.21 7.49 7.24
N GLU A 63 -10.28 8.21 6.13
CA GLU A 63 -10.30 7.65 4.78
C GLU A 63 -9.07 6.76 4.51
N LYS A 64 -7.91 7.12 5.08
CA LYS A 64 -6.67 6.34 4.95
C LYS A 64 -6.65 5.09 5.82
N ARG A 65 -7.65 4.87 6.69
CA ARG A 65 -7.77 3.63 7.50
C ARG A 65 -7.75 2.38 6.63
N TRP A 66 -8.32 2.44 5.42
CA TRP A 66 -8.37 1.29 4.50
C TRP A 66 -7.00 0.81 4.01
N LEU A 67 -5.93 1.62 4.15
CA LEU A 67 -4.58 1.23 3.76
C LEU A 67 -4.09 -0.03 4.49
N ILE A 68 -4.54 -0.28 5.73
CA ILE A 68 -4.18 -1.51 6.44
C ILE A 68 -4.81 -2.75 5.79
N GLU A 69 -6.01 -2.63 5.23
CA GLU A 69 -6.68 -3.73 4.54
C GLU A 69 -6.00 -4.02 3.18
N GLU A 70 -5.54 -2.98 2.50
CA GLU A 70 -4.69 -3.14 1.32
C GLU A 70 -3.36 -3.83 1.65
N PHE A 71 -2.76 -3.53 2.82
CA PHE A 71 -1.61 -4.28 3.33
C PHE A 71 -1.96 -5.75 3.63
N HIS A 72 -3.05 -6.04 4.34
CA HIS A 72 -3.48 -7.41 4.62
C HIS A 72 -3.72 -8.19 3.33
N LYS A 73 -4.31 -7.56 2.32
CA LYS A 73 -4.51 -8.16 1.00
C LYS A 73 -3.19 -8.45 0.29
N ALA A 74 -2.23 -7.53 0.32
CA ALA A 74 -0.90 -7.74 -0.23
C ALA A 74 -0.12 -8.86 0.49
N TRP A 75 -0.32 -9.00 1.79
CA TRP A 75 0.38 -10.00 2.60
C TRP A 75 -0.21 -11.40 2.47
N LYS A 76 -1.54 -11.49 2.36
CA LYS A 76 -2.29 -12.73 2.23
C LYS A 76 -2.54 -13.05 0.77
N THR A 77 -3.80 -13.00 0.35
CA THR A 77 -4.31 -13.61 -0.87
C THR A 77 -3.92 -12.90 -2.17
N GLY A 78 -3.59 -11.62 -2.12
CA GLY A 78 -3.26 -10.84 -3.32
C GLY A 78 -1.77 -10.77 -3.65
N GLY A 79 -0.88 -11.12 -2.72
CA GLY A 79 0.56 -10.93 -2.91
C GLY A 79 1.38 -12.05 -2.32
N THR A 80 1.97 -11.89 -1.14
CA THR A 80 2.98 -12.84 -0.63
C THR A 80 2.44 -14.22 -0.27
N HIS A 81 1.13 -14.46 -0.32
CA HIS A 81 0.50 -15.76 -0.06
C HIS A 81 0.94 -16.36 1.29
N VAL A 82 1.01 -15.54 2.34
CA VAL A 82 1.56 -15.96 3.65
C VAL A 82 0.78 -17.13 4.28
N GLU A 83 -0.53 -17.24 3.99
CA GLU A 83 -1.40 -18.31 4.49
C GLU A 83 -1.23 -19.64 3.71
N ASP A 84 -0.54 -19.61 2.56
CA ASP A 84 -0.23 -20.78 1.74
C ASP A 84 1.09 -21.46 2.14
N LEU A 85 1.83 -20.91 3.12
CA LEU A 85 3.04 -21.52 3.64
C LEU A 85 2.76 -22.91 4.25
N ARG A 86 3.65 -23.88 3.99
CA ARG A 86 3.56 -25.27 4.50
C ARG A 86 4.79 -25.68 5.29
N MET A 87 5.27 -24.78 6.15
CA MET A 87 6.44 -25.02 7.00
C MET A 87 6.13 -26.02 8.10
N GLN A 88 7.07 -26.94 8.33
CA GLN A 88 6.90 -28.05 9.29
C GLN A 88 7.24 -27.65 10.74
N SER A 89 7.70 -26.40 10.96
CA SER A 89 8.03 -25.87 12.28
C SER A 89 7.32 -24.53 12.47
N LYS A 90 6.76 -24.34 13.68
CA LYS A 90 6.15 -23.07 14.11
C LYS A 90 7.15 -21.92 14.03
N ASP A 91 8.37 -22.10 14.55
CA ASP A 91 9.39 -21.05 14.58
C ASP A 91 9.81 -20.61 13.17
N ASN A 92 9.88 -21.56 12.24
CA ASN A 92 10.19 -21.24 10.84
C ASN A 92 9.03 -20.49 10.18
N LEU A 93 7.79 -20.90 10.47
CA LEU A 93 6.60 -20.20 9.99
C LEU A 93 6.57 -18.75 10.51
N GLU A 94 6.78 -18.52 11.80
CA GLU A 94 6.80 -17.18 12.40
C GLU A 94 7.85 -16.27 11.76
N LYS A 95 9.08 -16.77 11.55
CA LYS A 95 10.15 -16.01 10.87
C LYS A 95 9.73 -15.60 9.47
N MET A 96 9.13 -16.51 8.71
CA MET A 96 8.74 -16.25 7.32
C MET A 96 7.51 -15.35 7.20
N VAL A 97 6.56 -15.47 8.12
CA VAL A 97 5.43 -14.55 8.26
C VAL A 97 5.93 -13.10 8.41
N VAL A 98 6.94 -12.88 9.25
CA VAL A 98 7.56 -11.55 9.44
C VAL A 98 8.27 -11.07 8.17
N ILE A 99 9.10 -11.91 7.54
CA ILE A 99 9.83 -11.55 6.30
C ILE A 99 8.84 -11.15 5.20
N LEU A 100 7.80 -11.95 4.98
CA LEU A 100 6.79 -11.67 3.96
C LEU A 100 5.97 -10.41 4.28
N ALA A 101 5.79 -10.05 5.56
CA ALA A 101 5.12 -8.80 5.92
C ALA A 101 5.90 -7.58 5.41
N PHE A 102 7.22 -7.54 5.59
CA PHE A 102 8.06 -6.45 5.06
C PHE A 102 8.05 -6.40 3.53
N ILE A 103 8.06 -7.56 2.88
CA ILE A 103 7.96 -7.64 1.43
C ILE A 103 6.59 -7.13 0.95
N ALA A 104 5.50 -7.51 1.63
CA ALA A 104 4.16 -7.02 1.35
C ALA A 104 4.07 -5.50 1.47
N VAL A 105 4.73 -4.89 2.47
CA VAL A 105 4.82 -3.42 2.58
C VAL A 105 5.52 -2.82 1.36
N ARG A 106 6.61 -3.41 0.84
CA ARG A 106 7.31 -2.90 -0.35
C ARG A 106 6.46 -2.99 -1.61
N VAL A 107 5.77 -4.10 -1.81
CA VAL A 107 4.83 -4.29 -2.93
C VAL A 107 3.65 -3.32 -2.80
N HIS A 108 3.17 -3.09 -1.57
CA HIS A 108 2.13 -2.12 -1.30
C HIS A 108 2.60 -0.69 -1.60
N GLN A 109 3.81 -0.28 -1.20
CA GLN A 109 4.35 1.03 -1.55
C GLN A 109 4.44 1.24 -3.07
N LEU A 110 4.91 0.23 -3.81
CA LEU A 110 4.92 0.25 -5.28
C LEU A 110 3.53 0.48 -5.87
N ARG A 111 2.52 -0.23 -5.36
CA ARG A 111 1.13 -0.09 -5.83
C ARG A 111 0.52 1.25 -5.40
N TYR A 112 0.66 1.63 -4.14
CA TYR A 112 0.08 2.83 -3.57
C TYR A 112 0.58 4.08 -4.31
N VAL A 113 1.89 4.19 -4.49
CA VAL A 113 2.47 5.30 -5.26
C VAL A 113 2.10 5.15 -6.74
N GLY A 114 2.25 3.95 -7.34
CA GLY A 114 1.93 3.71 -8.75
C GLY A 114 0.49 4.03 -9.15
N LEU A 115 -0.48 3.87 -8.24
CA LEU A 115 -1.88 4.27 -8.45
C LEU A 115 -2.09 5.80 -8.42
N ASN A 116 -1.23 6.54 -7.72
CA ASN A 116 -1.17 8.00 -7.79
C ASN A 116 -0.21 8.43 -8.91
N ARG A 117 -0.67 8.30 -10.16
CA ARG A 117 0.14 8.56 -11.36
C ARG A 117 0.88 9.92 -11.34
N PRO A 118 0.24 11.07 -11.04
CA PRO A 118 0.94 12.35 -11.00
C PRO A 118 2.12 12.40 -10.02
N GLU A 119 2.02 11.66 -8.92
CA GLU A 119 3.09 11.58 -7.92
C GLU A 119 4.15 10.55 -8.34
N ALA A 120 3.74 9.40 -8.85
CA ALA A 120 4.63 8.34 -9.30
C ALA A 120 5.50 8.75 -10.49
N GLU A 121 5.01 9.60 -11.38
CA GLU A 121 5.76 10.10 -12.54
C GLU A 121 6.87 11.08 -12.14
N LYS A 122 6.73 11.79 -11.01
CA LYS A 122 7.71 12.78 -10.51
C LYS A 122 8.87 12.16 -9.74
N GLN A 123 8.71 10.94 -9.25
CA GLN A 123 9.67 10.30 -8.37
C GLN A 123 10.47 9.21 -9.10
N SER A 124 11.79 9.17 -8.86
CA SER A 124 12.66 8.08 -9.33
C SER A 124 12.25 6.74 -8.74
N CYS A 125 12.27 5.67 -9.55
CA CYS A 125 12.02 4.31 -9.08
C CYS A 125 13.07 3.81 -8.08
N GLU A 126 14.22 4.47 -7.95
CA GLU A 126 15.27 4.10 -6.99
C GLU A 126 14.84 4.22 -5.52
N LYS A 127 13.74 4.93 -5.24
CA LYS A 127 13.13 4.93 -3.91
C LYS A 127 12.58 3.55 -3.49
N LEU A 128 12.25 2.69 -4.47
CA LEU A 128 11.58 1.41 -4.24
C LEU A 128 12.34 0.21 -4.84
N LEU A 129 13.14 0.42 -5.88
CA LEU A 129 13.98 -0.60 -6.52
C LEU A 129 15.45 -0.23 -6.40
N SER A 130 16.34 -1.19 -6.16
CA SER A 130 17.77 -0.91 -6.19
C SER A 130 18.24 -0.51 -7.61
N PRO A 131 19.39 0.18 -7.73
CA PRO A 131 19.95 0.53 -9.03
C PRO A 131 20.15 -0.67 -9.96
N LEU A 132 20.49 -1.83 -9.40
CA LEU A 132 20.61 -3.07 -10.15
C LEU A 132 19.24 -3.61 -10.59
N ALA A 133 18.26 -3.63 -9.68
CA ALA A 133 16.93 -4.16 -9.94
C ALA A 133 16.22 -3.42 -11.09
N TRP A 134 16.21 -2.08 -11.08
CA TRP A 134 15.54 -1.35 -12.16
C TRP A 134 16.27 -1.47 -13.50
N LYS A 135 17.61 -1.56 -13.51
CA LYS A 135 18.39 -1.78 -14.74
C LYS A 135 18.11 -3.15 -15.34
N LEU A 136 18.03 -4.19 -14.52
CA LEU A 136 17.66 -5.53 -14.99
C LEU A 136 16.22 -5.57 -15.51
N LEU A 137 15.29 -4.89 -14.82
CA LEU A 137 13.92 -4.73 -15.31
C LEU A 137 13.89 -4.02 -16.67
N TRP A 138 14.67 -2.95 -16.84
CA TRP A 138 14.79 -2.22 -18.09
C TRP A 138 15.33 -3.10 -19.21
N SER A 139 16.45 -3.79 -18.98
CA SER A 139 17.04 -4.69 -19.96
C SER A 139 16.08 -5.81 -20.37
N LYS A 140 15.25 -6.29 -19.44
CA LYS A 140 14.24 -7.32 -19.73
C LYS A 140 13.04 -6.80 -20.53
N GLN A 141 12.54 -5.61 -20.19
CA GLN A 141 11.30 -5.06 -20.77
C GLN A 141 11.55 -4.25 -22.05
N GLU A 142 12.51 -3.33 -22.01
CA GLU A 142 12.80 -2.39 -23.09
C GLU A 142 13.80 -2.98 -24.10
N LYS A 143 14.54 -4.03 -23.72
CA LYS A 143 15.56 -4.70 -24.56
C LYS A 143 16.60 -3.74 -25.14
N THR A 144 16.86 -2.65 -24.45
CA THR A 144 17.83 -1.61 -24.79
C THR A 144 18.77 -1.36 -23.61
N LYS A 145 19.84 -0.60 -23.85
CA LYS A 145 20.74 -0.18 -22.78
C LYS A 145 19.97 0.71 -21.77
N PRO A 146 20.05 0.43 -20.46
CA PRO A 146 19.42 1.29 -19.46
C PRO A 146 19.93 2.74 -19.54
N PRO A 147 19.04 3.74 -19.37
CA PRO A 147 19.43 5.14 -19.35
C PRO A 147 20.37 5.45 -18.19
N ARG A 148 21.03 6.62 -18.25
CA ARG A 148 21.91 7.08 -17.15
C ARG A 148 21.12 7.42 -15.88
N GLN A 149 19.93 7.99 -16.05
CA GLN A 149 19.02 8.35 -14.97
C GLN A 149 17.94 7.28 -14.81
N ALA A 150 17.60 6.95 -13.57
CA ALA A 150 16.54 6.00 -13.29
C ALA A 150 15.18 6.52 -13.78
N PRO A 151 14.32 5.65 -14.33
CA PRO A 151 12.97 6.01 -14.72
C PRO A 151 12.07 6.27 -13.50
N SER A 152 10.83 6.66 -13.76
CA SER A 152 9.87 6.99 -12.71
C SER A 152 9.33 5.75 -11.97
N ILE A 153 8.78 5.94 -10.77
CA ILE A 153 8.05 4.89 -10.04
C ILE A 153 6.90 4.35 -10.90
N TYR A 154 6.21 5.22 -11.65
CA TYR A 154 5.13 4.81 -12.54
C TYR A 154 5.62 3.83 -13.61
N TRP A 155 6.77 4.12 -14.24
CA TRP A 155 7.38 3.20 -15.20
C TRP A 155 7.68 1.84 -14.55
N ALA A 156 8.27 1.82 -13.35
CA ALA A 156 8.60 0.58 -12.66
C ALA A 156 7.34 -0.24 -12.32
N TYR A 157 6.32 0.42 -11.78
CA TYR A 157 5.03 -0.19 -11.46
C TYR A 157 4.38 -0.87 -12.67
N ILE A 158 4.31 -0.17 -13.81
CA ILE A 158 3.74 -0.72 -15.05
C ILE A 158 4.59 -1.87 -15.59
N ASN A 159 5.92 -1.73 -15.59
CA ASN A 159 6.82 -2.74 -16.14
C ASN A 159 6.94 -3.99 -15.28
N LEU A 160 6.75 -3.88 -13.96
CA LEU A 160 6.56 -5.05 -13.10
C LEU A 160 5.28 -5.80 -13.48
N GLY A 161 4.17 -5.09 -13.69
CA GLY A 161 2.95 -5.70 -14.22
C GLY A 161 3.18 -6.41 -15.56
N LYS A 162 3.84 -5.75 -16.52
CA LYS A 162 4.16 -6.35 -17.83
C LYS A 162 5.07 -7.56 -17.72
N LEU A 163 6.03 -7.58 -16.79
CA LEU A 163 6.86 -8.75 -16.50
C LEU A 163 6.03 -9.97 -16.05
N ALA A 164 4.88 -9.72 -15.43
CA ALA A 164 3.89 -10.73 -15.07
C ALA A 164 2.86 -11.02 -16.17
N GLY A 165 2.97 -10.43 -17.36
CA GLY A 165 1.99 -10.61 -18.44
C GLY A 165 0.73 -9.76 -18.28
N TRP A 166 0.78 -8.66 -17.52
CA TRP A 166 -0.31 -7.69 -17.49
C TRP A 166 -0.26 -6.77 -18.73
N HIS A 167 -1.40 -6.61 -19.40
CA HIS A 167 -1.51 -5.90 -20.69
C HIS A 167 -2.47 -4.70 -20.67
N ASP A 168 -2.91 -4.23 -19.50
CA ASP A 168 -3.87 -3.13 -19.34
C ASP A 168 -5.15 -3.26 -20.18
N SER A 169 -5.80 -4.43 -20.16
CA SER A 169 -6.99 -4.71 -20.99
C SER A 169 -8.15 -3.74 -20.78
N LYS A 170 -8.24 -3.13 -19.58
CA LYS A 170 -9.26 -2.11 -19.24
C LYS A 170 -8.78 -0.67 -19.43
N ARG A 171 -7.55 -0.46 -19.92
CA ARG A 171 -6.95 0.86 -20.18
C ARG A 171 -7.05 1.83 -19.00
N ASN A 172 -6.86 1.31 -17.79
CA ASN A 172 -6.99 2.09 -16.57
C ASN A 172 -5.64 2.29 -15.86
N GLY A 173 -4.55 1.68 -16.36
CA GLY A 173 -3.22 1.78 -15.76
C GLY A 173 -3.12 1.10 -14.38
N ARG A 174 -4.10 0.29 -13.98
CA ARG A 174 -4.15 -0.33 -12.65
C ARG A 174 -3.73 -1.79 -12.71
N VAL A 175 -2.49 -2.05 -12.30
CA VAL A 175 -1.95 -3.40 -12.09
C VAL A 175 -2.61 -4.00 -10.84
N GLY A 176 -3.17 -5.21 -11.00
CA GLY A 176 -3.72 -5.98 -9.89
C GLY A 176 -2.63 -6.45 -8.92
N TRP A 177 -3.01 -6.73 -7.67
CA TRP A 177 -2.09 -7.20 -6.63
C TRP A 177 -1.28 -8.42 -7.08
N GLU A 178 -1.96 -9.45 -7.58
CA GLU A 178 -1.34 -10.72 -8.02
C GLU A 178 -0.29 -10.48 -9.10
N ARG A 179 -0.62 -9.70 -10.14
CA ARG A 179 0.32 -9.40 -11.23
C ARG A 179 1.49 -8.54 -10.78
N LEU A 180 1.26 -7.60 -9.86
CA LEU A 180 2.36 -6.80 -9.33
C LEU A 180 3.30 -7.66 -8.48
N TRP A 181 2.76 -8.54 -7.65
CA TRP A 181 3.52 -9.50 -6.86
C TRP A 181 4.33 -10.45 -7.73
N GLU A 182 3.69 -11.12 -8.69
CA GLU A 182 4.35 -12.01 -9.65
C GLU A 182 5.49 -11.29 -10.39
N GLY A 183 5.26 -10.03 -10.80
CA GLY A 183 6.26 -9.20 -11.46
C GLY A 183 7.44 -8.90 -10.56
N TRP A 184 7.17 -8.50 -9.32
CA TRP A 184 8.20 -8.26 -8.30
C TRP A 184 9.02 -9.52 -8.01
N PHE A 185 8.36 -10.66 -7.85
CA PHE A 185 9.01 -11.94 -7.56
C PHE A 185 9.86 -12.41 -8.75
N LYS A 186 9.36 -12.32 -9.98
CA LYS A 186 10.15 -12.58 -11.21
C LYS A 186 11.37 -11.68 -11.30
N LEU A 187 11.27 -10.42 -10.90
CA LEU A 187 12.42 -9.52 -10.87
C LEU A 187 13.47 -9.96 -9.83
N GLN A 188 13.04 -10.45 -8.66
CA GLN A 188 13.99 -11.01 -7.67
C GLN A 188 14.74 -12.22 -8.22
N ILE A 189 14.05 -13.14 -8.92
CA ILE A 189 14.70 -14.30 -9.57
C ILE A 189 15.73 -13.85 -10.61
N ILE A 190 15.41 -12.84 -11.44
CA ILE A 190 16.35 -12.29 -12.43
C ILE A 190 17.57 -11.68 -11.73
N LEU A 191 17.35 -10.98 -10.62
CA LEU A 191 18.43 -10.35 -9.83
C LEU A 191 19.34 -11.40 -9.20
N GLU A 192 18.77 -12.45 -8.60
CA GLU A 192 19.52 -13.58 -8.06
C GLU A 192 20.35 -14.27 -9.15
N GLY A 193 19.75 -14.58 -10.31
CA GLY A 193 20.45 -15.20 -11.42
C GLY A 193 21.60 -14.35 -11.97
N TYR A 194 21.42 -13.03 -12.05
CA TYR A 194 22.49 -12.11 -12.45
C TYR A 194 23.64 -12.09 -11.43
N LEU A 195 23.34 -12.05 -10.13
CA LEU A 195 24.37 -12.06 -9.09
C LEU A 195 25.14 -13.39 -9.08
N LEU A 196 24.45 -14.51 -9.27
CA LEU A 196 25.06 -15.83 -9.37
C LEU A 196 26.01 -15.91 -10.58
N ALA A 197 25.55 -15.49 -11.77
CA ALA A 197 26.39 -15.48 -12.97
C ALA A 197 27.65 -14.62 -12.77
N LYS A 198 27.51 -13.43 -12.18
CA LYS A 198 28.64 -12.55 -11.87
C LYS A 198 29.64 -13.19 -10.91
N SER A 199 29.18 -14.02 -9.97
CA SER A 199 30.06 -14.70 -9.02
C SER A 199 30.96 -15.77 -9.65
N LEU A 200 30.62 -16.25 -10.86
CA LEU A 200 31.45 -17.18 -11.63
C LEU A 200 32.55 -16.47 -12.44
N GLU A 201 32.40 -15.17 -12.68
CA GLU A 201 33.38 -14.33 -13.38
C GLU A 201 34.40 -13.69 -12.44
N MET A 202 34.26 -13.93 -11.12
CA MET A 202 35.19 -13.50 -10.07
C MET A 202 36.16 -14.62 -9.69
#